data_AF-A0A6I3IZA9-F1
#
_entry.id   AF-A0A6I3IZA9-F1
#
_cell.length_a   1.000
_cell.length_b   1.000
_cell.length_c   1.000
_cell.angle_alpha   90.00
_cell.angle_beta   90.00
_cell.angle_gamma   90.00
#
_symmetry.space_group_name_H-M   'P 1'
#
loop_
_entity.id
_entity.type
_entity.pdbx_description
1 polymer ?
#
loop_
_entity_poly.entity_id
_entity_poly.type
_entity_poly.pdbx_seq_one_letter_code
_entity_poly.pdbx_strand_id
1 'polypeptide(L)'
;MGKQNTTGTTGRTAAGAVAGVVAGLVLGGFAGGAALAAAGTGAALGPEADKTYKPLPSTIVSVTGDKANGFEIRRYDGSEQFPPTDSEARAECNEYDTEVARVRCRSEVRTWYRDLAEIKRAINYARSQAEGS
;
A
#
# COMPACT_ATOMS: atom_id res chain seq x y z
N MET A 1 -0.48 55.45 6.83
CA MET A 1 0.57 54.90 7.73
C MET A 1 0.95 53.53 7.17
N GLY A 2 2.13 53.25 6.60
CA GLY A 2 3.48 53.37 7.16
C GLY A 2 3.76 52.17 8.09
N LYS A 3 4.82 51.34 7.98
CA LYS A 3 6.00 51.28 7.11
C LYS A 3 6.80 50.01 7.58
N GLN A 4 7.51 49.33 6.66
CA GLN A 4 8.87 48.73 6.87
C GLN A 4 8.98 47.43 7.70
N ASN A 5 9.88 46.46 7.48
CA ASN A 5 11.12 46.26 6.68
C ASN A 5 11.30 44.71 6.53
N THR A 6 12.13 44.11 5.65
CA THR A 6 13.60 44.18 5.62
C THR A 6 14.11 43.39 4.39
N THR A 7 14.92 44.07 3.55
CA THR A 7 16.23 43.67 2.95
C THR A 7 16.39 42.24 2.38
N GLY A 8 16.90 41.98 1.17
CA GLY A 8 17.57 42.76 0.13
C GLY A 8 18.20 41.80 -0.89
N THR A 9 18.02 42.11 -2.18
CA THR A 9 19.01 42.12 -3.30
C THR A 9 20.34 41.39 -3.07
N THR A 10 20.96 40.59 -3.97
CA THR A 10 21.16 40.69 -5.43
C THR A 10 21.95 39.45 -5.86
N GLY A 11 21.72 38.89 -7.07
CA GLY A 11 22.60 37.85 -7.59
C GLY A 11 22.17 37.15 -8.89
N ARG A 12 21.60 37.86 -9.86
CA ARG A 12 21.72 37.53 -11.30
C ARG A 12 23.19 37.79 -11.69
N THR A 13 23.92 37.05 -12.52
CA THR A 13 23.70 36.25 -13.74
C THR A 13 25.05 35.61 -14.08
N ALA A 14 25.10 34.42 -14.69
CA ALA A 14 25.62 34.15 -16.05
C ALA A 14 26.09 32.67 -16.04
N ALA A 15 26.04 31.85 -17.08
CA ALA A 15 25.58 31.95 -18.45
C ALA A 15 25.66 30.52 -19.06
N GLY A 16 24.84 30.25 -20.07
CA GLY A 16 25.08 29.19 -21.08
C GLY A 16 24.66 27.78 -20.64
N ALA A 17 23.91 27.00 -21.41
CA ALA A 17 23.53 27.14 -22.80
C ALA A 17 22.22 26.37 -23.03
N VAL A 18 21.23 27.07 -23.57
CA VAL A 18 20.22 26.48 -24.43
C VAL A 18 20.91 26.17 -25.76
N ALA A 19 21.12 24.91 -26.07
CA ALA A 19 21.48 24.45 -27.40
C ALA A 19 20.60 23.25 -27.73
N GLY A 20 19.51 23.51 -28.43
CA GLY A 20 18.76 22.45 -29.10
C GLY A 20 19.59 21.91 -30.26
N VAL A 21 19.58 20.58 -30.42
CA VAL A 21 19.69 19.94 -31.74
C VAL A 21 18.69 18.80 -31.79
N VAL A 22 17.83 18.89 -32.78
CA VAL A 22 16.86 17.89 -33.22
C VAL A 22 17.60 16.90 -34.13
N ALA A 23 17.51 15.60 -33.83
CA ALA A 23 17.67 14.46 -34.74
C ALA A 23 17.51 13.19 -33.87
N GLY A 24 16.42 12.42 -33.92
CA GLY A 24 15.89 11.79 -35.11
C GLY A 24 16.62 10.46 -35.31
N LEU A 25 16.08 9.35 -34.77
CA LEU A 25 15.75 8.15 -35.55
C LEU A 25 15.11 7.08 -34.65
N VAL A 26 13.90 6.69 -35.03
CA VAL A 26 13.31 5.36 -34.78
C VAL A 26 14.18 4.29 -35.47
N LEU A 27 14.07 3.03 -35.03
CA LEU A 27 14.76 1.79 -35.45
C LEU A 27 15.90 1.47 -34.46
N GLY A 28 15.86 0.40 -33.67
CA GLY A 28 15.34 -0.93 -33.94
C GLY A 28 16.45 -1.92 -33.55
N GLY A 29 16.09 -3.13 -33.11
CA GLY A 29 17.05 -4.22 -33.02
C GLY A 29 17.12 -4.94 -31.69
N PHE A 30 16.13 -5.82 -31.45
CA PHE A 30 16.43 -7.10 -30.82
C PHE A 30 17.42 -7.84 -31.73
N ALA A 31 18.71 -7.89 -31.38
CA ALA A 31 19.60 -8.98 -31.75
C ALA A 31 20.99 -8.79 -31.14
N GLY A 32 21.37 -9.73 -30.28
CA GLY A 32 22.72 -10.30 -30.31
C GLY A 32 23.82 -9.57 -29.54
N GLY A 33 24.22 -10.20 -28.44
CA GLY A 33 25.64 -10.47 -28.23
C GLY A 33 26.37 -9.68 -27.13
N ALA A 34 26.79 -10.44 -26.13
CA ALA A 34 28.07 -10.34 -25.43
C ALA A 34 28.33 -9.15 -24.48
N ALA A 35 28.20 -9.48 -23.19
CA ALA A 35 29.30 -9.52 -22.22
C ALA A 35 29.76 -8.23 -21.51
N LEU A 36 29.71 -8.34 -20.17
CA LEU A 36 30.70 -7.90 -19.18
C LEU A 36 30.94 -6.39 -19.00
N ALA A 37 30.29 -5.82 -17.97
CA ALA A 37 31.00 -5.08 -16.93
C ALA A 37 30.13 -4.96 -15.68
N ALA A 38 30.43 -5.79 -14.69
CA ALA A 38 29.97 -5.62 -13.33
C ALA A 38 30.51 -4.31 -12.76
N ALA A 39 29.62 -3.40 -12.38
CA ALA A 39 29.92 -2.34 -11.43
C ALA A 39 28.74 -2.27 -10.47
N GLY A 40 28.65 -3.30 -9.61
CA GLY A 40 27.82 -3.26 -8.42
C GLY A 40 28.35 -2.15 -7.51
N THR A 41 27.73 -0.98 -7.57
CA THR A 41 27.80 -0.03 -6.46
C THR A 41 26.90 -0.58 -5.36
N GLY A 42 27.48 -1.47 -4.55
CA GLY A 42 26.93 -1.81 -3.25
C GLY A 42 26.80 -0.52 -2.45
N ALA A 43 25.57 0.00 -2.37
CA ALA A 43 25.24 0.96 -1.33
C ALA A 43 25.50 0.24 -0.01
N ALA A 44 26.52 0.69 0.70
CA ALA A 44 26.82 0.21 2.04
C ALA A 44 25.58 0.42 2.91
N LEU A 45 24.89 -0.68 3.20
CA LEU A 45 23.93 -0.74 4.29
C LEU A 45 24.74 -0.47 5.56
N GLY A 46 24.58 0.73 6.13
CA GLY A 46 25.09 1.01 7.47
C GLY A 46 24.55 -0.04 8.44
N PRO A 47 25.22 -0.25 9.59
CA PRO A 47 24.78 -1.26 10.56
C PRO A 47 23.30 -1.04 10.87
N GLU A 48 22.46 -1.99 10.46
CA GLU A 48 21.07 -2.05 10.87
C GLU A 48 21.10 -2.14 12.38
N ALA A 49 20.69 -1.06 13.06
CA ALA A 49 20.29 -1.18 14.44
C ALA A 49 19.27 -2.32 14.48
N ASP A 50 19.52 -3.33 15.32
CA ASP A 50 18.60 -4.43 15.60
C ASP A 50 17.31 -3.84 16.17
N LYS A 51 16.44 -3.39 15.27
CA LYS A 51 15.11 -2.91 15.58
C LYS A 51 14.25 -4.14 15.45
N THR A 52 14.13 -4.88 16.55
CA THR A 52 13.09 -5.90 16.68
C THR A 52 11.78 -5.28 16.22
N TYR A 53 11.26 -5.75 15.08
CA TYR A 53 10.04 -5.21 14.50
C TYR A 53 8.89 -5.42 15.48
N LYS A 54 8.21 -4.33 15.83
CA LYS A 54 6.99 -4.37 16.64
C LYS A 54 5.81 -3.93 15.78
N PRO A 55 4.79 -4.79 15.57
CA PRO A 55 3.58 -4.40 14.85
C PRO A 55 2.86 -3.20 15.47
N LEU A 56 2.14 -2.44 14.66
CA LEU A 56 1.25 -1.40 15.15
C LEU A 56 0.11 -2.02 15.98
N PRO A 57 -0.40 -1.34 17.03
CA PRO A 57 -1.54 -1.80 17.84
C PRO A 57 -2.74 -2.30 17.01
N SER A 58 -3.04 -1.60 15.90
CA SER A 58 -4.16 -1.90 15.01
C SER A 58 -3.96 -3.10 14.08
N THR A 59 -2.76 -3.70 14.06
CA THR A 59 -2.41 -4.82 13.17
C THR A 59 -3.30 -6.02 13.46
N ILE A 60 -3.95 -6.57 12.43
CA ILE A 60 -4.75 -7.79 12.57
C ILE A 60 -3.79 -8.98 12.68
N VAL A 61 -3.91 -9.74 13.76
CA VAL A 61 -3.03 -10.89 14.05
C VAL A 61 -3.76 -12.22 13.98
N SER A 62 -5.09 -12.23 14.06
CA SER A 62 -5.91 -13.43 13.90
C SER A 62 -7.27 -13.07 13.32
N VAL A 63 -7.79 -13.94 12.47
CA VAL A 63 -9.19 -13.94 12.05
C VAL A 63 -9.72 -15.37 12.16
N THR A 64 -10.74 -15.60 12.98
CA THR A 64 -11.37 -16.91 13.22
C THR A 64 -12.82 -16.90 12.77
N GLY A 65 -13.47 -18.07 12.65
CA GLY A 65 -14.86 -18.17 12.17
C GLY A 65 -15.02 -18.01 10.66
N ASP A 66 -16.21 -17.69 10.18
CA ASP A 66 -16.52 -17.54 8.76
C ASP A 66 -17.70 -16.60 8.51
N LYS A 67 -17.95 -16.28 7.24
CA LYS A 67 -18.99 -15.32 6.86
C LYS A 67 -20.43 -15.79 7.18
N ALA A 68 -20.66 -17.10 7.31
CA ALA A 68 -21.99 -17.67 7.54
C ALA A 68 -22.32 -17.75 9.03
N ASN A 69 -21.33 -18.07 9.86
CA ASN A 69 -21.50 -18.28 11.30
C ASN A 69 -21.04 -17.09 12.16
N GLY A 70 -20.42 -16.09 11.53
CA GLY A 70 -19.77 -14.98 12.22
C GLY A 70 -18.28 -15.22 12.36
N PHE A 71 -17.54 -14.13 12.50
CA PHE A 71 -16.09 -14.17 12.56
C PHE A 71 -15.56 -13.13 13.54
N GLU A 72 -14.39 -13.42 14.10
CA GLU A 72 -13.71 -12.57 15.06
C GLU A 72 -12.42 -12.05 14.42
N ILE A 73 -12.18 -10.75 14.54
CA ILE A 73 -10.91 -10.12 14.19
C ILE A 73 -10.20 -9.76 15.50
N ARG A 74 -9.02 -10.34 15.73
CA ARG A 74 -8.15 -9.97 16.85
C ARG A 74 -6.98 -9.11 16.37
N ARG A 75 -6.72 -8.03 17.08
CA ARG A 75 -5.62 -7.09 16.81
C ARG A 75 -4.45 -7.28 17.78
N TYR A 76 -3.31 -6.72 17.42
CA TYR A 76 -2.07 -6.85 18.18
C TYR A 76 -2.14 -6.23 19.58
N ASP A 77 -2.96 -5.19 19.76
CA ASP A 77 -3.24 -4.59 21.08
C ASP A 77 -4.19 -5.43 21.96
N GLY A 78 -4.65 -6.58 21.48
CA GLY A 78 -5.58 -7.45 22.19
C GLY A 78 -7.05 -7.09 22.00
N SER A 79 -7.37 -6.03 21.24
CA SER A 79 -8.75 -5.70 20.91
C SER A 79 -9.36 -6.73 19.96
N GLU A 80 -10.66 -6.98 20.15
CA GLU A 80 -11.46 -7.92 19.38
C GLU A 80 -12.62 -7.19 18.72
N GLN A 81 -12.95 -7.58 17.49
CA GLN A 81 -14.11 -7.09 16.75
C GLN A 81 -14.89 -8.29 16.22
N PHE A 82 -16.21 -8.21 16.32
CA PHE A 82 -17.16 -9.23 15.88
C PHE A 82 -18.10 -8.62 14.84
N PRO A 83 -17.68 -8.57 13.57
CA PRO A 83 -18.53 -8.01 12.54
C PRO A 83 -19.76 -8.89 12.30
N PRO A 84 -20.82 -8.35 11.66
CA PRO A 84 -22.02 -9.12 11.36
C PRO A 84 -21.72 -10.32 10.45
N THR A 85 -22.69 -11.22 10.28
CA THR A 85 -22.68 -12.29 9.28
C THR A 85 -23.05 -11.78 7.88
N ASP A 86 -22.76 -12.57 6.83
CA ASP A 86 -23.11 -12.22 5.44
C ASP A 86 -24.62 -12.08 5.27
N SER A 87 -25.39 -12.91 5.97
CA SER A 87 -26.85 -12.80 6.01
C SER A 87 -27.31 -11.50 6.65
N GLU A 88 -26.74 -11.12 7.80
CA GLU A 88 -27.11 -9.88 8.51
C GLU A 88 -26.73 -8.64 7.70
N ALA A 89 -25.47 -8.57 7.23
CA ALA A 89 -24.99 -7.46 6.43
C ALA A 89 -25.78 -7.30 5.10
N ARG A 90 -26.18 -8.42 4.47
CA ARG A 90 -27.01 -8.36 3.26
C ARG A 90 -28.47 -8.02 3.55
N ALA A 91 -28.99 -8.35 4.73
CA ALA A 91 -30.33 -7.98 5.15
C ALA A 91 -30.44 -6.46 5.29
N GLU A 92 -29.44 -5.81 5.92
CA GLU A 92 -29.38 -4.35 6.01
C GLU A 92 -29.37 -3.67 4.64
N CYS A 93 -28.75 -4.29 3.62
CA CYS A 93 -28.78 -3.74 2.27
C CYS A 93 -30.17 -3.61 1.66
N ASN A 94 -31.20 -4.31 2.16
CA ASN A 94 -32.56 -4.19 1.62
C ASN A 94 -33.29 -2.94 2.12
N GLU A 95 -32.81 -2.31 3.19
CA GLU A 95 -33.39 -1.10 3.79
C GLU A 95 -33.12 0.16 2.96
N TYR A 96 -32.15 0.14 2.04
CA TYR A 96 -31.90 1.29 1.17
C TYR A 96 -33.08 1.55 0.21
N ASP A 97 -33.41 2.83 -0.01
CA ASP A 97 -34.56 3.21 -0.83
C ASP A 97 -34.37 2.99 -2.33
N THR A 98 -33.14 3.18 -2.83
CA THR A 98 -32.86 3.13 -4.27
C THR A 98 -32.18 1.83 -4.67
N GLU A 99 -32.50 1.34 -5.87
CA GLU A 99 -31.88 0.12 -6.42
C GLU A 99 -30.36 0.22 -6.50
N VAL A 100 -29.84 1.39 -6.92
CA VAL A 100 -28.40 1.64 -7.01
C VAL A 100 -27.73 1.53 -5.64
N ALA A 101 -28.34 2.07 -4.58
CA ALA A 101 -27.80 1.97 -3.24
C ALA A 101 -27.79 0.51 -2.73
N ARG A 102 -28.84 -0.26 -3.01
CA ARG A 102 -28.90 -1.70 -2.66
C ARG A 102 -27.80 -2.50 -3.36
N VAL A 103 -27.60 -2.28 -4.67
CA VAL A 103 -26.57 -2.97 -5.45
C VAL A 103 -25.17 -2.61 -4.95
N ARG A 104 -24.94 -1.33 -4.65
CA ARG A 104 -23.68 -0.87 -4.06
C ARG A 104 -23.41 -1.55 -2.71
N CYS A 105 -24.36 -1.51 -1.79
CA CYS A 105 -24.24 -2.17 -0.49
C CYS A 105 -23.91 -3.65 -0.64
N ARG A 106 -24.68 -4.39 -1.46
CA ARG A 106 -24.43 -5.83 -1.69
C ARG A 106 -23.05 -6.11 -2.27
N SER A 107 -22.54 -5.22 -3.11
CA SER A 107 -21.20 -5.35 -3.71
C SER A 107 -20.10 -5.08 -2.69
N GLU A 108 -20.27 -4.07 -1.84
CA GLU A 108 -19.36 -3.76 -0.73
C GLU A 108 -19.30 -4.92 0.26
N VAL A 109 -20.46 -5.44 0.68
CA VAL A 109 -20.55 -6.62 1.57
C VAL A 109 -19.85 -7.82 0.95
N ARG A 110 -20.12 -8.15 -0.32
CA ARG A 110 -19.47 -9.27 -1.01
C ARG A 110 -17.96 -9.11 -1.10
N THR A 111 -17.48 -7.90 -1.37
CA THR A 111 -16.05 -7.60 -1.49
C THR A 111 -15.37 -7.76 -0.15
N TRP A 112 -15.94 -7.19 0.90
CA TRP A 112 -15.36 -7.27 2.24
C TRP A 112 -15.24 -8.71 2.75
N TYR A 113 -16.26 -9.56 2.54
CA TYR A 113 -16.16 -10.98 2.90
C TYR A 113 -15.19 -11.79 2.03
N ARG A 114 -15.02 -11.41 0.76
CA ARG A 114 -14.00 -12.03 -0.11
C ARG A 114 -12.60 -11.72 0.42
N ASP A 115 -12.38 -10.46 0.82
CA ASP A 115 -11.09 -9.99 1.33
C ASP A 115 -10.75 -10.60 2.69
N LEU A 116 -11.76 -11.02 3.47
CA LEU A 116 -11.54 -11.74 4.71
C LEU A 116 -10.77 -13.05 4.54
N ALA A 117 -11.06 -13.81 3.48
CA ALA A 117 -10.31 -15.01 3.16
C ALA A 117 -8.86 -14.69 2.75
N GLU A 118 -8.64 -13.55 2.10
CA GLU A 118 -7.30 -13.06 1.76
C GLU A 118 -6.51 -12.67 3.00
N ILE A 119 -7.13 -11.95 3.94
CA ILE A 119 -6.49 -11.56 5.21
C ILE A 119 -6.00 -12.80 5.96
N LYS A 120 -6.82 -13.86 6.04
CA LYS A 120 -6.41 -15.14 6.67
C LYS A 120 -5.19 -15.75 5.99
N ARG A 121 -5.15 -15.77 4.65
CA ARG A 121 -3.99 -16.27 3.90
C ARG A 121 -2.75 -15.44 4.17
N ALA A 122 -2.88 -14.11 4.15
CA ALA A 122 -1.77 -13.20 4.41
C ALA A 122 -1.20 -13.37 5.82
N ILE A 123 -2.06 -13.54 6.84
CA ILE A 123 -1.64 -13.82 8.22
C ILE A 123 -0.89 -15.16 8.30
N ASN A 124 -1.43 -16.21 7.69
CA ASN A 124 -0.78 -17.53 7.69
C ASN A 124 0.59 -17.50 6.99
N TYR A 125 0.69 -16.79 5.87
CA TYR A 125 1.95 -16.56 5.18
C TYR A 125 2.94 -15.77 6.05
N ALA A 126 2.50 -14.68 6.69
CA ALA A 126 3.37 -13.91 7.58
C ALA A 126 3.89 -14.76 8.75
N ARG A 127 3.07 -15.65 9.31
CA ARG A 127 3.50 -16.60 10.35
C ARG A 127 4.53 -17.60 9.82
N SER A 128 4.31 -18.18 8.64
CA SER A 128 5.29 -19.12 8.08
C SER A 128 6.64 -18.47 7.79
N GLN A 129 6.65 -17.18 7.41
CA GLN A 129 7.89 -16.43 7.24
C GLN A 129 8.61 -16.17 8.56
N ALA A 130 7.88 -15.98 9.66
CA ALA A 130 8.45 -15.76 11.00
C ALA A 130 8.95 -17.05 11.66
N GLU A 131 8.35 -18.21 11.35
CA GLU A 131 8.79 -19.52 11.86
C GLU A 131 10.01 -20.08 11.11
N GLY A 132 10.24 -19.64 9.87
CA GLY A 132 11.36 -20.05 9.01
C GLY A 132 12.60 -19.17 9.09
N SER A 133 12.60 -18.15 9.96
CA SER A 133 13.69 -17.19 10.22
C SER A 133 14.24 -17.36 11.63
#